data_AF-A0A256FSG2-F1
#
_entry.id   AF-A0A256FSG2-F1
#
_cell.length_a   1.000
_cell.length_b   1.000
_cell.length_c   1.000
_cell.angle_alpha   90.00
_cell.angle_beta   90.00
_cell.angle_gamma   90.00
#
_symmetry.space_group_name_H-M   'P 1'
#
loop_
_entity.id
_entity.type
_entity.pdbx_description
1 polymer ?
#
loop_
_entity_poly.entity_id
_entity_poly.type
_entity_poly.pdbx_seq_one_letter_code
_entity_poly.pdbx_strand_id
1 'polypeptide(L)'
;MAGQTTALDAIVRTELAIEIMNQARGLVSERVAAIEAEDPAGAEAMRAKRRTLLAVQNSVRVDDLDHVEAVIAEWGPRIKNPAQFWREL
;
A
#
# COMPACT_ATOMS: atom_id res chain seq x y z
N MET A 1 0.05 33.31 1.64
CA MET A 1 1.02 32.19 1.50
C MET A 1 0.56 30.89 2.17
N ALA A 2 -0.24 30.93 3.25
CA ALA A 2 -0.68 29.72 3.96
C ALA A 2 -1.42 28.66 3.10
N GLY A 3 -2.25 29.07 2.12
CA GLY A 3 -3.01 28.13 1.28
C GLY A 3 -2.20 27.34 0.23
N GLN A 4 -1.00 27.81 -0.15
CA GLN A 4 -0.11 27.05 -1.04
C GLN A 4 0.69 26.00 -0.28
N THR A 5 1.09 26.32 0.95
CA THR A 5 1.76 25.37 1.85
C THR A 5 0.85 24.19 2.17
N THR A 6 -0.44 24.42 2.46
CA THR A 6 -1.39 23.34 2.74
C THR A 6 -1.66 22.44 1.52
N ALA A 7 -1.66 23.01 0.31
CA ALA A 7 -1.84 22.23 -0.92
C ALA A 7 -0.61 21.36 -1.22
N LEU A 8 0.60 21.90 -1.03
CA LEU A 8 1.83 21.13 -1.18
C LEU A 8 1.91 20.00 -0.15
N ASP A 9 1.57 20.27 1.12
CA ASP A 9 1.54 19.24 2.16
C ASP A 9 0.56 18.12 1.80
N ALA A 10 -0.65 18.44 1.31
CA ALA A 10 -1.61 17.43 0.88
C ALA A 10 -1.08 16.54 -0.26
N ILE A 11 -0.37 17.13 -1.23
CA ILE A 11 0.29 16.38 -2.31
C ILE A 11 1.34 15.42 -1.72
N VAL A 12 2.22 15.93 -0.87
CA VAL A 12 3.29 15.13 -0.25
C VAL A 12 2.72 13.97 0.57
N ARG A 13 1.65 14.20 1.34
CA ARG A 13 0.98 13.13 2.11
C ARG A 13 0.35 12.09 1.18
N THR A 14 -0.28 12.51 0.09
CA THR A 14 -0.85 11.61 -0.91
C THR A 14 0.23 10.73 -1.56
N GLU A 15 1.35 11.34 -1.95
CA GLU A 15 2.50 10.61 -2.52
C GLU A 15 3.09 9.61 -1.52
N LEU A 16 3.18 9.97 -0.24
CA LEU A 16 3.61 9.06 0.82
C LEU A 16 2.66 7.85 0.96
N ALA A 17 1.35 8.07 0.94
CA ALA A 17 0.38 6.98 0.99
C ALA A 17 0.52 6.05 -0.23
N ILE A 18 0.68 6.61 -1.42
CA ILE A 18 0.91 5.84 -2.66
C ILE A 18 2.20 5.01 -2.55
N GLU A 19 3.28 5.59 -2.05
CA GLU A 19 4.55 4.89 -1.87
C GLU A 19 4.45 3.73 -0.87
N ILE A 20 3.76 3.94 0.26
CA ILE A 20 3.47 2.86 1.23
C ILE A 20 2.72 1.71 0.55
N MET A 21 1.70 2.01 -0.26
CA MET A 21 0.94 0.99 -0.97
C MET A 21 1.76 0.29 -2.07
N ASN A 22 2.66 1.01 -2.74
CA ASN A 22 3.60 0.42 -3.69
C ASN A 22 4.52 -0.58 -3.00
N GLN A 23 5.07 -0.25 -1.83
CA GLN A 23 5.92 -1.15 -1.05
C GLN A 23 5.15 -2.39 -0.59
N ALA A 24 3.92 -2.23 -0.09
CA ALA A 24 3.05 -3.35 0.26
C ALA A 24 2.83 -4.30 -0.94
N ARG A 25 2.57 -3.76 -2.14
CA ARG A 25 2.43 -4.55 -3.37
C ARG A 25 3.75 -5.19 -3.81
N GLY A 26 4.89 -4.54 -3.52
CA GLY A 26 6.24 -5.08 -3.72
C GLY A 26 6.45 -6.36 -2.93
N LEU A 27 6.20 -6.32 -1.62
CA LEU A 27 6.28 -7.49 -0.73
C LEU A 27 5.46 -8.66 -1.26
N VAL A 28 4.21 -8.42 -1.68
CA VAL A 28 3.35 -9.46 -2.27
C VAL A 28 3.93 -10.03 -3.57
N SER A 29 4.53 -9.18 -4.40
CA SER A 29 5.15 -9.62 -5.67
C SER A 29 6.36 -10.51 -5.41
N GLU A 30 7.20 -10.17 -4.42
CA GLU A 30 8.33 -11.00 -4.00
C GLU A 30 7.85 -12.37 -3.50
N ARG A 31 6.79 -12.40 -2.70
CA ARG A 31 6.22 -13.66 -2.20
C ARG A 31 5.65 -14.54 -3.31
N VAL A 32 4.96 -13.95 -4.29
CA VAL A 32 4.46 -14.67 -5.48
C VAL A 32 5.63 -15.33 -6.20
N ALA A 33 6.68 -14.56 -6.52
CA ALA A 33 7.86 -15.08 -7.22
C ALA A 33 8.54 -16.22 -6.45
N ALA A 34 8.55 -16.15 -5.12
CA ALA A 34 9.16 -17.17 -4.27
C ALA A 34 8.38 -18.50 -4.21
N ILE A 35 7.05 -18.50 -4.43
CA ILE A 35 6.22 -19.70 -4.26
C ILE A 35 5.62 -20.25 -5.56
N GLU A 36 5.62 -19.49 -6.64
CA GLU A 36 4.85 -19.82 -7.85
C GLU A 36 5.18 -21.19 -8.47
N ALA A 37 6.44 -21.63 -8.41
CA ALA A 37 6.84 -22.93 -8.95
C ALA A 37 6.37 -24.12 -8.08
N GLU A 38 6.28 -23.90 -6.76
CA GLU A 38 6.01 -24.95 -5.76
C GLU A 38 4.53 -24.98 -5.37
N ASP A 39 3.88 -23.82 -5.35
CA ASP A 39 2.48 -23.60 -5.00
C ASP A 39 1.83 -22.56 -5.93
N PRO A 40 1.44 -22.96 -7.15
CA PRO A 40 0.76 -22.08 -8.10
C PRO A 40 -0.57 -21.52 -7.58
N ALA A 41 -1.28 -22.30 -6.75
CA ALA A 41 -2.57 -21.90 -6.19
C ALA A 41 -2.39 -20.80 -5.13
N GLY A 42 -1.41 -20.96 -4.23
CA GLY A 42 -1.02 -19.93 -3.27
C GLY A 42 -0.51 -18.66 -3.96
N ALA A 43 0.24 -18.80 -5.06
CA ALA A 43 0.68 -17.66 -5.87
C ALA A 43 -0.51 -16.87 -6.45
N GLU A 44 -1.54 -17.53 -7.00
CA GLU A 44 -2.72 -16.83 -7.49
C GLU A 44 -3.52 -16.17 -6.35
N ALA A 45 -3.62 -16.80 -5.18
CA ALA A 45 -4.23 -16.17 -4.00
C ALA A 45 -3.49 -14.88 -3.61
N MET A 46 -2.15 -14.88 -3.63
CA MET A 46 -1.36 -13.68 -3.39
C MET A 46 -1.55 -12.62 -4.47
N ARG A 47 -1.67 -13.01 -5.75
CA ARG A 47 -2.02 -12.05 -6.83
C ARG A 47 -3.38 -11.42 -6.61
N ALA A 48 -4.37 -12.17 -6.12
CA ALA A 48 -5.66 -11.62 -5.73
C ALA A 48 -5.51 -10.57 -4.62
N LYS A 49 -4.73 -10.86 -3.58
CA LYS A 49 -4.44 -9.87 -2.52
C LYS A 49 -3.76 -8.62 -3.07
N ARG A 50 -2.79 -8.77 -3.98
CA ARG A 50 -2.12 -7.64 -4.66
C ARG A 50 -3.11 -6.76 -5.44
N ARG A 51 -4.15 -7.34 -6.05
CA ARG A 51 -5.23 -6.57 -6.72
C ARG A 51 -6.06 -5.77 -5.71
N THR A 52 -6.34 -6.32 -4.53
CA THR A 52 -7.01 -5.58 -3.45
C THR A 52 -6.16 -4.40 -2.96
N LEU A 53 -4.85 -4.59 -2.79
CA LEU A 53 -3.95 -3.49 -2.42
C LEU A 53 -3.88 -2.40 -3.50
N LEU A 54 -3.92 -2.77 -4.78
CA LEU A 54 -4.02 -1.80 -5.87
C LEU A 54 -5.34 -1.01 -5.82
N ALA A 55 -6.46 -1.64 -5.44
CA ALA A 55 -7.71 -0.93 -5.26
C ALA A 55 -7.63 0.12 -4.14
N VAL A 56 -6.96 -0.20 -3.02
CA VAL A 56 -6.68 0.76 -1.95
C VAL A 56 -5.83 1.92 -2.47
N GLN A 57 -4.73 1.64 -3.17
CA GLN A 57 -3.90 2.69 -3.78
C GLN A 57 -4.70 3.61 -4.71
N ASN A 58 -5.55 3.04 -5.57
CA ASN A 58 -6.37 3.80 -6.51
C ASN A 58 -7.47 4.63 -5.82
N SER A 59 -7.77 4.37 -4.55
CA SER A 59 -8.70 5.17 -3.75
C SER A 59 -8.07 6.40 -3.11
N VAL A 60 -6.73 6.50 -3.10
CA VAL A 60 -5.99 7.64 -2.52
C VAL A 60 -6.11 8.85 -3.43
N ARG A 61 -6.58 9.99 -2.90
CA ARG A 61 -6.75 11.25 -3.65
C ARG A 61 -6.32 12.44 -2.82
N VAL A 62 -5.73 13.44 -3.48
CA VAL A 62 -5.21 14.67 -2.82
C VAL A 62 -6.33 15.49 -2.16
N ASP A 63 -7.55 15.42 -2.66
CA ASP A 63 -8.72 16.12 -2.14
C ASP A 63 -9.41 15.40 -0.96
N ASP A 64 -8.95 14.21 -0.58
CA ASP A 64 -9.45 13.43 0.56
C ASP A 64 -8.30 13.10 1.53
N LEU A 65 -7.85 14.13 2.25
CA LEU A 65 -6.70 14.01 3.14
C LEU A 65 -6.99 13.09 4.34
N ASP A 66 -8.23 13.02 4.83
CA ASP A 66 -8.59 12.12 5.94
C ASP A 66 -8.38 10.66 5.54
N HIS A 67 -8.77 10.29 4.31
CA HIS A 67 -8.52 8.96 3.76
C HIS A 67 -7.01 8.70 3.52
N VAL A 68 -6.28 9.69 2.98
CA VAL A 68 -4.81 9.61 2.83
C VAL A 68 -4.14 9.29 4.17
N GLU A 69 -4.50 10.01 5.22
CA GLU A 69 -3.95 9.82 6.57
C GLU A 69 -4.31 8.46 7.16
N ALA A 70 -5.56 8.00 6.94
CA ALA A 70 -5.99 6.67 7.36
C ALA A 70 -5.15 5.56 6.71
N VAL A 71 -4.90 5.66 5.39
CA VAL A 71 -4.05 4.71 4.67
C VAL A 71 -2.62 4.72 5.21
N ILE A 72 -2.03 5.90 5.46
CA ILE A 72 -0.67 6.00 6.03
C ILE A 72 -0.60 5.37 7.42
N ALA A 73 -1.58 5.66 8.28
CA ALA A 73 -1.62 5.15 9.64
C ALA A 73 -1.79 3.63 9.69
N GLU A 74 -2.63 3.07 8.80
CA GLU A 74 -2.85 1.63 8.72
C GLU A 74 -1.65 0.89 8.13
N TRP A 75 -1.15 1.33 6.97
CA TRP A 75 -0.20 0.55 6.18
C TRP A 75 1.27 0.88 6.48
N GLY A 76 1.56 2.10 6.93
CA GLY A 76 2.92 2.55 7.23
C GLY A 76 3.66 1.67 8.25
N PRO A 77 3.03 1.27 9.37
CA PRO A 77 3.63 0.32 10.32
C PRO A 77 3.77 -1.09 9.73
N ARG A 78 2.78 -1.57 8.97
CA ARG A 78 2.75 -2.93 8.42
C ARG A 78 3.92 -3.19 7.48
N ILE A 79 4.21 -2.26 6.57
CA ILE A 79 5.31 -2.43 5.60
C ILE A 79 6.70 -2.46 6.24
N LYS A 80 6.86 -1.89 7.45
CA LYS A 80 8.14 -1.90 8.20
C LYS A 80 8.40 -3.23 8.90
N ASN A 81 7.39 -4.07 9.06
CA ASN A 81 7.50 -5.37 9.71
C ASN A 81 6.91 -6.46 8.81
N PRO A 82 7.69 -7.04 7.89
CA PRO A 82 7.20 -8.08 6.98
C PRO A 82 6.52 -9.24 7.69
N ALA A 83 7.00 -9.67 8.87
CA ALA A 83 6.37 -10.75 9.63
C ALA A 83 4.98 -10.38 10.17
N GLN A 84 4.75 -9.11 10.49
CA GLN A 84 3.43 -8.61 10.84
C GLN A 84 2.55 -8.43 9.61
N PHE A 85 3.11 -7.88 8.53
CA PHE A 85 2.43 -7.73 7.24
C PHE A 85 1.77 -9.05 6.82
N TRP A 86 2.51 -10.16 6.82
CA TRP A 86 1.98 -11.45 6.39
C TRP A 86 0.92 -12.06 7.31
N ARG A 87 0.88 -11.67 8.60
CA ARG A 87 -0.15 -12.14 9.53
C ARG A 87 -1.47 -11.40 9.35
N GLU A 88 -1.40 -10.15 8.93
CA GLU A 88 -2.55 -9.26 8.81
C GLU A 88 -3.07 -9.14 7.38
N LEU A 89 -2.28 -9.56 6.38
CA LEU A 89 -2.63 -9.56 4.96
C LEU A 89 -3.68 -10.63 4.63
#